data_AF-A0A1M7KCU0-F1
#
_entry.id   AF-A0A1M7KCU0-F1
#
_cell.length_a   1.000
_cell.length_b   1.000
_cell.length_c   1.000
_cell.angle_alpha   90.00
_cell.angle_beta   90.00
_cell.angle_gamma   90.00
#
_symmetry.space_group_name_H-M   'P 1'
#
loop_
_entity.id
_entity.type
_entity.pdbx_description
1 polymer ?
#
loop_
_entity_poly.entity_id
_entity_poly.type
_entity_poly.pdbx_seq_one_letter_code
_entity_poly.pdbx_strand_id
1 'polypeptide(L)'
;MLHTDDHTTDDHTPPDPLPTARRRPPRPPGARSEDGLAARCTGCGDCVSVCPASILSLDPDGYPVLRGADRCGHCGLCADVCMFGAIELTARTRAGLALVMAIERGMSRHPGEG
;
A
#
# COMPACT_ATOMS: atom_id res chain seq x y z
N MET A 1 20.00 46.97 -14.47
CA MET A 1 18.74 46.40 -13.95
C MET A 1 18.95 44.91 -13.81
N LEU A 2 18.74 44.42 -12.61
CA LEU A 2 19.04 43.06 -12.16
C LEU A 2 18.15 42.05 -12.89
N HIS A 3 18.74 41.02 -13.48
CA HIS A 3 18.08 39.72 -13.62
C HIS A 3 19.07 38.68 -13.09
N THR A 4 18.88 38.35 -11.81
CA THR A 4 19.42 37.14 -11.19
C THR A 4 18.50 36.00 -11.60
N ASP A 5 18.73 35.43 -12.77
CA ASP A 5 18.13 34.15 -13.11
C ASP A 5 18.96 33.05 -12.44
N ASP A 6 18.72 32.91 -11.13
CA ASP A 6 19.10 31.77 -10.32
C ASP A 6 18.37 30.54 -10.88
N HIS A 7 19.00 29.88 -11.85
CA HIS A 7 18.62 28.53 -12.23
C HIS A 7 19.06 27.62 -11.08
N THR A 8 18.20 27.56 -10.06
CA THR A 8 18.16 26.48 -9.09
C THR A 8 18.34 25.19 -9.87
N THR A 9 19.49 24.55 -9.67
CA THR A 9 19.81 23.23 -10.17
C THR A 9 18.67 22.31 -9.77
N ASP A 10 17.85 21.99 -10.75
CA ASP A 10 16.82 20.97 -10.71
C ASP A 10 17.55 19.63 -10.51
N ASP A 11 17.81 19.31 -9.24
CA ASP A 11 18.45 18.09 -8.78
C ASP A 11 17.49 16.92 -9.00
N HIS A 12 17.28 16.56 -10.26
CA HIS A 12 16.75 15.26 -10.65
C HIS A 12 17.86 14.23 -10.50
N THR A 13 18.36 14.05 -9.28
CA THR A 13 19.18 12.89 -8.95
C THR A 13 18.28 11.66 -9.12
N PRO A 14 18.48 10.83 -10.16
CA PRO A 14 17.71 9.61 -10.29
C PRO A 14 17.99 8.74 -9.05
N PRO A 15 16.96 8.10 -8.44
CA PRO A 15 17.20 7.21 -7.31
C PRO A 15 18.22 6.16 -7.75
N ASP A 16 19.24 5.94 -6.90
CA ASP A 16 20.35 5.00 -7.14
C ASP A 16 19.84 3.71 -7.79
N PRO A 17 20.47 3.23 -8.88
CA PRO A 17 20.08 1.97 -9.49
C PRO A 17 20.22 0.87 -8.44
N LEU A 18 19.06 0.30 -8.07
CA LEU A 18 18.93 -0.72 -7.03
C LEU A 18 20.09 -1.72 -7.12
N PRO A 19 20.86 -1.94 -6.04
CA PRO A 19 22.03 -2.80 -6.07
C PRO A 19 21.57 -4.20 -6.47
N THR A 20 22.07 -4.64 -7.62
CA THR A 20 21.73 -5.89 -8.28
C THR A 20 21.69 -7.07 -7.30
N ALA A 21 20.49 -7.62 -7.08
CA ALA A 21 20.24 -8.98 -6.57
C ALA A 21 20.37 -9.29 -5.06
N ARG A 22 20.01 -8.38 -4.15
CA ARG A 22 19.34 -8.85 -2.91
C ARG A 22 17.85 -8.95 -3.22
N ARG A 23 17.26 -10.15 -3.17
CA ARG A 23 15.80 -10.29 -3.25
C ARG A 23 15.23 -9.61 -2.02
N ARG A 24 14.85 -8.34 -2.17
CA ARG A 24 14.12 -7.60 -1.15
C ARG A 24 12.93 -8.46 -0.73
N PRO A 25 12.69 -8.65 0.58
CA PRO A 25 11.58 -9.47 1.00
C PRO A 25 10.30 -8.88 0.41
N PRO A 26 9.39 -9.72 -0.13
CA PRO A 26 8.21 -9.21 -0.81
C PRO A 26 7.32 -8.46 0.19
N ARG A 27 7.10 -7.17 -0.03
CA ARG A 27 6.21 -6.35 0.79
C ARG A 27 4.73 -6.64 0.49
N PRO A 28 3.81 -6.44 1.44
CA PRO A 28 2.38 -6.55 1.16
C PRO A 28 1.95 -5.63 0.01
N PRO A 29 0.92 -6.00 -0.77
CA PRO A 29 0.36 -5.12 -1.80
C PRO A 29 -0.06 -3.80 -1.19
N GLY A 30 0.36 -2.69 -1.81
CA GLY A 30 0.05 -1.35 -1.32
C GLY A 30 0.97 -0.83 -0.21
N ALA A 31 1.96 -1.60 0.23
CA ALA A 31 3.05 -1.06 1.03
C ALA A 31 3.75 0.07 0.26
N ARG A 32 4.14 1.13 0.99
CA ARG A 32 4.95 2.21 0.44
C ARG A 32 6.32 1.70 -0.03
N SER A 33 7.04 2.55 -0.77
CA SER A 33 8.48 2.36 -0.97
C SER A 33 9.16 2.27 0.39
N GLU A 34 10.40 1.82 0.42
CA GLU A 34 10.98 1.48 1.70
C GLU A 34 11.45 2.69 2.50
N ASP A 35 11.78 3.78 1.83
CA ASP A 35 11.91 5.08 2.48
C ASP A 35 10.57 5.52 3.07
N GLY A 36 9.46 5.21 2.40
CA GLY A 36 8.11 5.45 2.91
C GLY A 36 7.73 4.55 4.09
N LEU A 37 8.17 3.28 4.11
CA LEU A 37 8.04 2.40 5.26
C LEU A 37 8.89 2.93 6.43
N ALA A 38 10.13 3.35 6.17
CA ALA A 38 10.98 3.97 7.20
C ALA A 38 10.38 5.26 7.77
N ALA A 39 9.70 6.05 6.95
CA ALA A 39 9.07 7.29 7.39
C ALA A 39 7.73 7.09 8.13
N ARG A 40 7.01 5.98 7.90
CA ARG A 40 5.62 5.84 8.34
C ARG A 40 5.29 4.57 9.11
N CYS A 41 6.03 3.48 8.91
CA CYS A 41 5.77 2.22 9.60
C CYS A 41 6.33 2.29 11.02
N THR A 42 5.50 2.00 12.01
CA THR A 42 5.89 1.97 13.43
C THR A 42 6.26 0.57 13.92
N GLY A 43 6.13 -0.45 13.06
CA GLY A 43 6.33 -1.85 13.45
C GLY A 43 5.27 -2.41 14.40
N CYS A 44 4.08 -1.78 14.51
CA CYS A 44 3.04 -2.20 15.46
C CYS A 44 2.51 -3.63 15.25
N GLY A 45 2.60 -4.16 14.03
CA GLY A 45 2.17 -5.52 13.71
C GLY A 45 0.67 -5.70 13.45
N ASP A 46 -0.16 -4.65 13.47
CA ASP A 46 -1.61 -4.78 13.23
C ASP A 46 -1.94 -5.47 11.90
N CYS A 47 -1.18 -5.13 10.84
CA CYS A 47 -1.30 -5.77 9.53
C CYS A 47 -1.01 -7.28 9.55
N VAL A 48 -0.15 -7.75 10.46
CA VAL A 48 0.13 -9.17 10.68
C VAL A 48 -1.07 -9.82 11.36
N SER A 49 -1.57 -9.21 12.44
CA SER A 49 -2.69 -9.71 13.24
C SER A 49 -3.98 -9.87 12.44
N VAL A 50 -4.26 -8.97 11.49
CA VAL A 50 -5.50 -9.03 10.69
C VAL A 50 -5.39 -9.83 9.41
N CYS A 51 -4.22 -10.40 9.09
CA CYS A 51 -4.03 -11.16 7.86
C CYS A 51 -4.78 -12.51 7.95
N PRO A 52 -5.89 -12.73 7.22
CA PRO A 52 -6.66 -13.97 7.34
C PRO A 52 -5.91 -15.19 6.78
N ALA A 53 -4.95 -14.95 5.87
CA ALA A 53 -4.12 -15.99 5.29
C ALA A 53 -2.86 -16.28 6.14
N SER A 54 -2.62 -15.53 7.22
CA SER A 54 -1.47 -15.67 8.12
C SER A 54 -0.12 -15.72 7.40
N ILE A 55 0.02 -14.94 6.32
CA ILE A 55 1.22 -14.91 5.45
C ILE A 55 2.09 -13.68 5.67
N LEU A 56 1.70 -12.78 6.56
CA LEU A 56 2.50 -11.60 6.92
C LEU A 56 3.31 -11.88 8.19
N SER A 57 4.53 -11.36 8.22
CA SER A 57 5.34 -11.24 9.43
C SER A 57 6.16 -9.96 9.38
N LEU A 58 6.77 -9.57 10.50
CA LEU A 58 7.74 -8.47 10.50
C LEU A 58 9.13 -9.01 10.18
N ASP A 59 9.90 -8.26 9.39
CA ASP A 59 11.32 -8.51 9.19
C ASP A 59 12.15 -7.97 10.36
N PRO A 60 13.49 -8.16 10.37
CA PRO A 60 14.35 -7.65 11.43
C PRO A 60 14.32 -6.12 11.60
N ASP A 61 13.93 -5.38 10.55
CA ASP A 61 13.80 -3.92 10.56
C ASP A 61 12.42 -3.48 11.06
N GLY A 62 11.54 -4.42 11.43
CA GLY A 62 10.19 -4.15 11.93
C GLY A 62 9.17 -3.89 10.82
N TYR A 63 9.52 -4.12 9.55
CA TYR A 63 8.62 -3.88 8.43
C TYR A 63 7.89 -5.15 7.98
N PRO A 64 6.63 -5.03 7.51
CA PRO A 64 5.85 -6.18 7.11
C PRO A 64 6.41 -6.83 5.84
N VAL A 65 6.47 -8.16 5.84
CA VAL A 65 6.92 -9.01 4.73
C VAL A 65 5.97 -10.16 4.51
N LEU A 66 5.79 -10.54 3.24
CA LEU A 66 5.04 -11.71 2.83
C LEU A 66 5.91 -12.97 2.84
N ARG A 67 5.41 -14.05 3.43
CA ARG A 67 6.03 -15.38 3.39
C ARG A 67 5.43 -16.30 2.32
N GLY A 68 4.45 -15.82 1.56
CA GLY A 68 3.79 -16.57 0.49
C GLY A 68 2.91 -15.65 -0.35
N ALA A 69 3.53 -14.88 -1.24
CA ALA A 69 2.83 -13.88 -2.05
C ALA A 69 1.72 -14.48 -2.94
N ASP A 70 1.89 -15.73 -3.35
CA ASP A 70 0.93 -16.55 -4.10
C ASP A 70 -0.39 -16.80 -3.33
N ARG A 71 -0.34 -16.79 -1.99
CA ARG A 71 -1.51 -17.00 -1.13
C ARG A 71 -2.20 -15.70 -0.71
N CYS A 72 -1.73 -14.55 -1.19
CA CYS A 72 -2.35 -13.28 -0.88
C CYS A 72 -3.70 -13.16 -1.62
N GLY A 73 -4.80 -13.16 -0.87
CA GLY A 73 -6.15 -12.96 -1.42
C GLY A 73 -6.46 -11.52 -1.84
N HIS A 74 -5.50 -10.59 -1.69
CA HIS A 74 -5.67 -9.16 -2.02
C HIS A 74 -6.88 -8.49 -1.31
N CYS A 75 -7.22 -8.95 -0.11
CA CYS A 75 -8.42 -8.51 0.62
C CYS A 75 -8.36 -7.06 1.14
N GLY A 76 -7.17 -6.46 1.22
CA GLY A 76 -7.02 -5.06 1.63
C GLY A 76 -7.02 -4.79 3.14
N LEU A 77 -7.32 -5.78 3.99
CA LEU A 77 -7.40 -5.61 5.45
C LEU A 77 -6.13 -5.02 6.08
N CYS A 78 -4.94 -5.39 5.57
CA CYS A 78 -3.68 -4.83 6.04
C CYS A 78 -3.53 -3.32 5.78
N ALA A 79 -4.14 -2.81 4.70
CA ALA A 79 -4.20 -1.39 4.40
C ALA A 79 -5.24 -0.69 5.27
N ASP A 80 -6.42 -1.29 5.45
CA ASP A 80 -7.51 -0.71 6.23
C ASP A 80 -7.13 -0.47 7.70
N VAL A 81 -6.35 -1.38 8.30
CA VAL A 81 -5.89 -1.21 9.70
C VAL A 81 -4.65 -0.34 9.86
N CYS A 82 -3.97 0.02 8.77
CA CYS A 82 -2.72 0.77 8.86
C CYS A 82 -2.99 2.27 9.09
N MET A 83 -3.19 2.65 10.36
CA MET A 83 -3.47 4.05 10.73
C MET A 83 -2.34 5.04 10.40
N PHE A 84 -1.12 4.55 10.16
CA PHE A 84 0.03 5.39 9.81
C PHE A 84 0.21 5.59 8.30
N GLY A 85 -0.57 4.91 7.46
CA GLY A 85 -0.48 5.01 6.00
C GLY A 85 0.80 4.41 5.39
N ALA A 86 1.40 3.45 6.10
CA ALA A 86 2.55 2.68 5.62
C ALA A 86 2.14 1.59 4.59
N ILE A 87 0.89 1.14 4.66
CA ILE A 87 0.23 0.27 3.68
C ILE A 87 -1.08 0.96 3.28
N GLU A 88 -1.34 1.06 1.98
CA GLU A 88 -2.55 1.70 1.45
C GLU A 88 -3.32 0.79 0.49
N LEU A 89 -4.63 1.06 0.35
CA LEU A 89 -5.49 0.29 -0.52
C LEU A 89 -5.06 0.49 -1.97
N THR A 90 -4.67 -0.61 -2.62
CA THR A 90 -4.26 -0.56 -4.04
C THR A 90 -5.41 -0.09 -4.93
N ALA A 91 -5.10 0.48 -6.10
CA ALA A 91 -6.12 0.86 -7.09
C ALA A 91 -7.01 -0.32 -7.47
N ARG A 92 -6.44 -1.54 -7.56
CA ARG A 92 -7.16 -2.77 -7.85
C ARG A 92 -8.20 -3.10 -6.77
N THR A 93 -7.80 -3.08 -5.50
CA THR A 93 -8.70 -3.37 -4.38
C THR A 93 -9.76 -2.28 -4.22
N ARG A 94 -9.40 -1.00 -4.40
CA ARG A 94 -10.34 0.14 -4.35
C ARG A 94 -11.39 0.09 -5.46
N ALA A 95 -10.98 -0.23 -6.69
CA ALA A 95 -11.89 -0.38 -7.82
C ALA A 95 -12.87 -1.54 -7.61
N GLY A 96 -12.39 -2.68 -7.09
CA GLY A 96 -13.24 -3.82 -6.74
C GLY A 96 -14.28 -3.48 -5.67
N LEU A 97 -13.88 -2.79 -4.60
CA LEU A 97 -14.80 -2.32 -3.57
C LEU A 97 -15.85 -1.34 -4.14
N ALA A 98 -15.41 -0.37 -4.96
CA ALA A 98 -16.33 0.57 -5.60
C ALA A 98 -17.37 -0.14 -6.49
N LEU A 99 -16.97 -1.20 -7.20
CA LEU A 99 -17.87 -2.01 -8.00
C LEU A 99 -18.92 -2.72 -7.14
N VAL A 100 -18.52 -3.37 -6.04
CA VAL A 100 -19.44 -4.05 -5.12
C VAL A 100 -20.49 -3.07 -4.58
N MET A 101 -20.04 -1.91 -4.09
CA MET A 101 -20.94 -0.87 -3.57
C MET A 101 -21.90 -0.31 -4.64
N ALA A 102 -21.48 -0.27 -5.91
CA ALA A 102 -22.34 0.15 -7.01
C ALA A 102 -23.43 -0.90 -7.32
N ILE A 103 -23.10 -2.19 -7.23
CA ILE A 103 -24.04 -3.29 -7.43
C ILE A 103 -25.10 -3.30 -6.32
N GLU A 104 -24.68 -3.22 -5.05
CA GLU A 104 -25.59 -3.25 -3.89
C GLU A 104 -26.58 -2.08 -3.90
N ARG A 105 -26.11 -0.86 -4.23
CA ARG A 105 -26.99 0.31 -4.42
C ARG A 105 -27.96 0.15 -5.59
N GLY A 106 -27.65 -0.72 -6.55
CA GLY A 106 -28.57 -1.11 -7.63
C GLY A 106 -29.65 -2.11 -7.19
N MET A 107 -29.38 -2.93 -6.17
CA MET A 107 -30.29 -3.97 -5.65
C MET A 107 -31.30 -3.47 -4.61
N SER A 108 -31.10 -2.27 -4.05
CA SER A 108 -32.04 -1.65 -3.10
C SER A 108 -33.16 -0.83 -3.77
N ARG A 109 -33.27 -0.83 -5.10
CA ARG A 109 -34.42 -0.25 -5.80
C ARG A 109 -35.55 -1.27 -5.85
N HIS A 110 -36.39 -1.31 -4.80
CA HIS A 110 -37.70 -1.94 -4.88
C HIS A 110 -38.56 -1.17 -5.90
N PRO A 111 -39.04 -1.78 -6.99
CA PRO A 111 -40.12 -1.20 -7.78
C PRO A 111 -41.42 -1.45 -7.02
N GLY A 112 -41.92 -0.47 -6.28
CA GLY A 112 -43.14 -0.66 -5.50
C GLY A 112 -43.53 0.50 -4.59
N GLU A 113 -43.67 1.70 -5.14
CA GLU A 113 -44.55 2.73 -4.55
C GLU A 113 -45.37 3.32 -5.70
N GLY A 114 -46.61 2.84 -5.81
CA GLY A 114 -47.63 3.24 -6.78
C GLY A 114 -48.98 2.69 -6.35
#